data_AF-A0A517RB38-F1
#
_entry.id   AF-A0A517RB38-F1
#
_cell.length_a   1.000
_cell.length_b   1.000
_cell.length_c   1.000
_cell.angle_alpha   90.00
_cell.angle_beta   90.00
_cell.angle_gamma   90.00
#
_symmetry.space_group_name_H-M   'P 1'
#
loop_
_entity.id
_entity.type
_entity.pdbx_description
1 polymer ?
#
loop_
_entity_poly.entity_id
_entity_poly.type
_entity_poly.pdbx_seq_one_letter_code
_entity_poly.pdbx_strand_id
1 'polypeptide(L)'
;MLVETYETPEVDEQGTVECEAEALELIESLDLEGQRELTRQTEDGEVKRVPYPKVTKEQGVVIQAVCPKETKLNEYSDQAIPLRILQVAAHAKDLFDYLVVWHPENADEKDPYLIGCNGESWSSSRELYLLARWGEELLPWGEMVTKAGALIRGKRLTKLREIVSLAKAAIEATESADPEAAIELSATPSYYDH
;
A
#
# COMPACT_ATOMS: atom_id res chain seq x y z
N MET A 1 2.95 -2.55 22.72
CA MET A 1 2.93 -2.21 21.29
C MET A 1 4.09 -2.92 20.64
N LEU A 2 3.79 -3.82 19.71
CA LEU A 2 4.75 -4.59 18.93
C LEU A 2 5.21 -3.75 17.74
N VAL A 3 6.44 -3.98 17.30
CA VAL A 3 7.07 -3.31 16.17
C VAL A 3 7.75 -4.37 15.31
N GLU A 4 7.50 -4.34 14.02
CA GLU A 4 8.16 -5.16 13.02
C GLU A 4 8.79 -4.23 11.97
N THR A 5 10.08 -4.42 11.72
CA THR A 5 10.83 -3.64 10.72
C THR A 5 11.27 -4.56 9.60
N TYR A 6 11.17 -4.10 8.36
CA TYR A 6 11.53 -4.84 7.15
C TYR A 6 12.86 -4.41 6.57
N GLU A 7 13.66 -3.68 7.35
CA GLU A 7 15.05 -3.46 7.04
C GLU A 7 15.74 -4.83 6.96
N THR A 8 16.51 -5.05 5.90
CA THR A 8 17.37 -6.22 5.73
C THR A 8 18.80 -5.79 5.96
N PRO A 9 19.21 -5.43 7.20
CA PRO A 9 20.60 -5.10 7.44
C PRO A 9 21.39 -6.40 7.40
N GLU A 10 22.37 -6.45 6.51
CA GLU A 10 23.48 -7.36 6.70
C GLU A 10 24.36 -6.74 7.80
N VAL A 11 24.39 -7.41 8.95
CA VAL A 11 25.17 -6.99 10.12
C VAL A 11 26.27 -8.03 10.30
N ASP A 12 27.51 -7.56 10.43
CA ASP A 12 28.62 -8.45 10.73
C ASP A 12 28.51 -9.04 12.15
N GLU A 13 29.41 -9.98 12.50
CA GLU A 13 29.45 -10.61 13.83
C GLU A 13 29.69 -9.60 14.98
N GLN A 14 30.16 -8.38 14.66
CA GLN A 14 30.37 -7.29 15.61
C GLN A 14 29.19 -6.33 15.68
N GLY A 15 28.13 -6.55 14.90
CA GLY A 15 26.97 -5.66 14.80
C GLY A 15 27.24 -4.37 14.03
N THR A 16 28.32 -4.32 13.25
CA THR A 16 28.57 -3.24 12.28
C THR A 16 27.70 -3.46 11.06
N VAL A 17 26.98 -2.42 10.64
CA VAL A 17 26.22 -2.43 9.38
C VAL A 17 27.20 -2.58 8.23
N GLU A 18 26.92 -3.51 7.32
CA GLU A 18 27.77 -3.83 6.17
C GLU A 18 28.29 -2.61 5.40
N CYS A 19 29.51 -2.73 4.89
CA CYS A 19 30.18 -1.74 4.06
C CYS A 19 29.39 -1.46 2.77
N GLU A 20 28.55 -0.42 2.76
CA GLU A 20 27.86 0.07 1.55
C GLU A 20 28.83 0.24 0.38
N ALA A 21 30.07 0.69 0.65
CA ALA A 21 31.13 0.85 -0.35
C ALA A 21 31.54 -0.48 -1.01
N GLU A 22 31.70 -1.55 -0.23
CA GLU A 22 32.09 -2.88 -0.75
C GLU A 22 30.95 -3.47 -1.59
N ALA A 23 29.70 -3.35 -1.12
CA ALA A 23 28.55 -3.80 -1.88
C ALA A 23 28.41 -3.05 -3.21
N LEU A 24 28.64 -1.74 -3.25
CA LEU A 24 28.64 -0.95 -4.48
C LEU A 24 29.75 -1.37 -5.43
N GLU A 25 30.96 -1.62 -4.92
CA GLU A 25 32.10 -2.11 -5.72
C GLU A 25 31.81 -3.50 -6.31
N LEU A 26 31.16 -4.39 -5.55
CA LEU A 26 30.73 -5.70 -6.04
C LEU A 26 29.64 -5.59 -7.10
N ILE A 27 28.64 -4.74 -6.92
CA ILE A 27 27.60 -4.47 -7.92
C ILE A 27 28.23 -3.97 -9.22
N GLU A 28 29.24 -3.11 -9.12
CA GLU A 28 29.96 -2.59 -10.29
C GLU A 28 30.81 -3.65 -10.98
N SER A 29 31.62 -4.39 -10.22
CA SER A 29 32.54 -5.40 -10.76
C SER A 29 31.85 -6.63 -11.35
N LEU A 30 30.64 -6.97 -10.85
CA LEU A 30 29.82 -8.08 -11.34
C LEU A 30 28.82 -7.67 -12.44
N ASP A 31 28.78 -6.39 -12.81
CA ASP A 31 27.86 -5.83 -13.82
C ASP A 31 26.37 -6.09 -13.51
N LEU A 32 25.98 -5.90 -12.26
CA LEU A 32 24.62 -6.16 -11.77
C LEU A 32 23.71 -4.95 -11.99
N GLU A 33 23.34 -4.67 -13.25
CA GLU A 33 22.49 -3.53 -13.62
C GLU A 33 21.21 -3.40 -12.77
N GLY A 34 20.50 -4.51 -12.56
CA GLY A 34 19.27 -4.50 -11.74
C GLY A 34 19.49 -4.15 -10.26
N GLN A 35 20.70 -4.36 -9.72
CA GLN A 35 21.04 -3.92 -8.37
C GLN A 35 21.44 -2.43 -8.34
N ARG A 36 22.02 -1.91 -9.42
CA ARG A 36 22.29 -0.46 -9.54
C ARG A 36 20.99 0.34 -9.48
N GLU A 37 19.91 -0.15 -10.06
CA GLU A 37 18.57 0.49 -10.00
C GLU A 37 18.02 0.61 -8.57
N LEU A 38 18.48 -0.25 -7.65
CA LEU A 38 18.13 -0.25 -6.22
C LEU A 38 19.02 0.66 -5.38
N THR A 39 19.89 1.45 -6.01
CA THR A 39 20.67 2.49 -5.36
C THR A 39 20.00 3.86 -5.55
N ARG A 40 20.23 4.76 -4.61
CA ARG A 40 19.72 6.12 -4.61
C ARG A 40 20.82 7.09 -4.22
N GLN A 41 20.89 8.20 -4.94
CA GLN A 41 21.74 9.31 -4.55
C GLN A 41 21.01 10.16 -3.53
N THR A 42 21.60 10.31 -2.35
CA THR A 42 21.09 11.16 -1.26
C THR A 42 21.35 12.65 -1.57
N GLU A 43 20.75 13.56 -0.78
CA GLU A 43 20.95 15.01 -0.90
C GLU A 43 22.44 15.41 -0.81
N ASP A 44 23.24 14.67 -0.05
CA ASP A 44 24.68 14.88 0.12
C ASP A 44 25.53 14.36 -1.06
N GLY A 45 24.88 13.76 -2.07
CA GLY A 45 25.54 13.18 -3.24
C GLY A 45 26.07 11.76 -3.03
N GLU A 46 25.93 11.20 -1.83
CA GLU A 46 26.30 9.82 -1.49
C GLU A 46 25.30 8.83 -2.09
N VAL A 47 25.79 7.79 -2.76
CA VAL A 47 24.96 6.72 -3.31
C VAL A 47 24.75 5.64 -2.25
N LYS A 48 23.49 5.40 -1.87
CA LYS A 48 23.10 4.41 -0.88
C LYS A 48 22.24 3.32 -1.49
N ARG A 49 22.38 2.09 -0.98
CA ARG A 49 21.46 1.00 -1.32
C ARG A 49 20.14 1.22 -0.59
N VAL A 50 19.02 0.85 -1.20
CA VAL A 50 17.72 0.83 -0.52
C VAL A 50 17.58 -0.50 0.22
N PRO A 51 17.64 -0.56 1.57
CA PRO A 51 17.66 -1.81 2.33
C PRO A 51 16.27 -2.38 2.61
N TYR A 52 15.24 -1.85 1.93
CA TYR A 52 13.84 -2.18 2.15
C TYR A 52 13.27 -2.95 0.96
N PRO A 53 12.45 -3.98 1.19
CA PRO A 53 11.83 -4.73 0.12
C PRO A 53 10.77 -3.89 -0.59
N LYS A 54 10.75 -4.00 -1.92
CA LYS A 54 9.68 -3.46 -2.76
C LYS A 54 8.40 -4.26 -2.53
N VAL A 55 7.29 -3.55 -2.31
CA VAL A 55 5.96 -4.12 -2.14
C VAL A 55 5.50 -4.69 -3.48
N THR A 56 5.15 -5.98 -3.52
CA THR A 56 4.55 -6.58 -4.72
C THR A 56 3.12 -6.09 -4.92
N LYS A 57 2.57 -6.28 -6.13
CA LYS A 57 1.18 -5.89 -6.42
C LYS A 57 0.19 -6.60 -5.49
N GLU A 58 0.40 -7.89 -5.23
CA GLU A 58 -0.43 -8.71 -4.36
C GLU A 58 -0.35 -8.23 -2.91
N GLN A 59 0.86 -7.92 -2.43
CA GLN A 59 1.06 -7.34 -1.10
C GLN A 59 0.35 -6.00 -0.98
N GLY A 60 0.50 -5.12 -1.96
CA GLY A 60 -0.19 -3.83 -2.00
C GLY A 60 -1.70 -3.97 -1.89
N VAL A 61 -2.31 -4.90 -2.64
CA VAL A 61 -3.75 -5.18 -2.58
C VAL A 61 -4.18 -5.67 -1.18
N VAL A 62 -3.40 -6.56 -0.57
CA VAL A 62 -3.70 -7.08 0.78
C VAL A 62 -3.62 -5.97 1.82
N ILE A 63 -2.52 -5.20 1.83
CA ILE A 63 -2.33 -4.11 2.79
C ILE A 63 -3.40 -3.04 2.59
N GLN A 64 -3.70 -2.64 1.36
CA GLN A 64 -4.74 -1.63 1.07
C GLN A 64 -6.14 -2.11 1.48
N ALA A 65 -6.42 -3.41 1.37
CA ALA A 65 -7.71 -3.94 1.78
C ALA A 65 -7.92 -3.85 3.29
N VAL A 66 -6.87 -4.10 4.08
CA VAL A 66 -6.89 -4.07 5.56
C VAL A 66 -6.72 -2.65 6.10
N CYS A 67 -5.82 -1.88 5.49
CA CYS A 67 -5.46 -0.52 5.84
C CYS A 67 -5.80 0.43 4.68
N PRO A 68 -7.09 0.76 4.46
CA PRO A 68 -7.53 1.51 3.29
C PRO A 68 -7.19 3.00 3.34
N LYS A 69 -6.86 3.55 4.52
CA LYS A 69 -6.51 4.96 4.65
C LYS A 69 -5.02 5.14 4.46
N GLU A 70 -4.65 6.08 3.59
CA GLU A 70 -3.29 6.54 3.38
C GLU A 70 -3.18 7.97 3.89
N THR A 71 -2.24 8.21 4.80
CA THR A 71 -1.97 9.53 5.36
C THR A 71 -0.47 9.81 5.28
N LYS A 72 -0.05 11.04 4.94
CA LYS A 72 1.38 11.38 4.96
C LYS A 72 1.93 11.25 6.39
N LEU A 73 3.18 10.84 6.53
CA LEU A 73 3.76 10.58 7.85
C LEU A 73 3.66 11.78 8.81
N ASN A 74 3.84 13.00 8.31
CA ASN A 74 3.75 14.24 9.08
C ASN A 74 2.31 14.67 9.44
N GLU A 75 1.31 14.07 8.80
CA GLU A 75 -0.13 14.35 9.02
C GLU A 75 -0.78 13.24 9.87
N TYR A 76 -0.07 12.15 10.14
CA TYR A 76 -0.62 11.01 10.86
C TYR A 76 -0.86 11.31 12.34
N SER A 77 -2.12 11.18 12.78
CA SER A 77 -2.55 11.50 14.15
C SER A 77 -3.40 10.42 14.83
N ASP A 78 -3.67 9.30 14.17
CA ASP A 78 -4.60 8.29 14.70
C ASP A 78 -4.02 7.56 15.93
N GLN A 79 -2.70 7.34 15.97
CA GLN A 79 -2.03 6.78 17.14
C GLN A 79 -0.58 7.25 17.28
N ALA A 80 -0.04 7.13 18.49
CA ALA A 80 1.36 7.41 18.75
C ALA A 80 2.27 6.43 17.96
N ILE A 81 3.26 6.99 17.27
CA ILE A 81 4.24 6.21 16.52
C ILE A 81 5.36 5.79 17.48
N PRO A 82 5.68 4.48 17.60
CA PRO A 82 6.80 4.02 18.42
C PRO A 82 8.13 4.63 18.00
N LEU A 83 9.02 4.86 18.98
CA LEU A 83 10.37 5.38 18.73
C LEU A 83 11.12 4.60 17.64
N ARG A 84 11.02 3.26 17.64
CA ARG A 84 11.68 2.43 16.63
C ARG A 84 11.18 2.70 15.21
N ILE A 85 9.88 2.96 15.04
CA ILE A 85 9.30 3.34 13.73
C ILE A 85 9.80 4.73 13.32
N LEU A 86 9.91 5.67 14.27
CA LEU A 86 10.47 6.99 14.00
C LEU A 86 11.95 6.92 13.58
N GLN A 87 12.73 6.01 14.16
CA GLN A 87 14.12 5.77 13.74
C GLN A 87 14.19 5.24 12.31
N VAL A 88 13.33 4.28 11.94
CA VAL A 88 13.23 3.76 10.57
C VAL A 88 12.82 4.87 9.60
N ALA A 89 11.84 5.69 9.97
CA ALA A 89 11.42 6.83 9.16
C ALA A 89 12.53 7.86 8.98
N ALA A 90 13.30 8.15 10.04
CA ALA A 90 14.43 9.07 9.98
C ALA A 90 15.53 8.55 9.04
N HIS A 91 15.83 7.25 9.09
CA HIS A 91 16.79 6.61 8.19
C HIS A 91 16.30 6.64 6.72
N ALA A 92 15.02 6.38 6.50
CA ALA A 92 14.45 6.27 5.17
C ALA A 92 14.03 7.59 4.52
N LYS A 93 13.99 8.69 5.28
CA LYS A 93 13.51 10.00 4.81
C LYS A 93 14.20 10.44 3.51
N ASP A 94 15.51 10.23 3.40
CA ASP A 94 16.30 10.69 2.25
C ASP A 94 16.46 9.61 1.16
N LEU A 95 15.81 8.45 1.32
CA LEU A 95 15.82 7.34 0.37
C LEU A 95 14.56 7.30 -0.52
N PHE A 96 13.50 8.02 -0.13
CA PHE A 96 12.20 8.01 -0.78
C PHE A 96 11.67 9.43 -0.98
N ASP A 97 10.87 9.65 -2.03
CA ASP A 97 10.27 10.96 -2.31
C ASP A 97 9.36 11.44 -1.16
N TYR A 98 8.64 10.50 -0.53
CA TYR A 98 7.83 10.75 0.67
C TYR A 98 7.51 9.45 1.42
N LEU A 99 7.13 9.61 2.68
CA LEU A 99 6.69 8.53 3.56
C LEU A 99 5.21 8.65 3.87
N VAL A 100 4.51 7.53 3.84
CA VAL A 100 3.08 7.45 4.18
C VAL A 100 2.83 6.39 5.24
N VAL A 101 1.75 6.59 5.99
CA VAL A 101 1.19 5.62 6.91
C VAL A 101 -0.09 5.08 6.30
N TRP A 102 -0.11 3.78 6.03
CA TRP A 102 -1.34 3.08 5.69
C TRP A 102 -1.96 2.53 6.96
N HIS A 103 -3.20 2.89 7.25
CA HIS A 103 -3.88 2.52 8.50
C HIS A 103 -5.34 2.12 8.30
N PRO A 104 -5.92 1.35 9.25
CA PRO A 104 -7.34 1.01 9.24
C PRO A 104 -8.22 2.25 9.39
N GLU A 105 -9.44 2.15 8.87
CA GLU A 105 -10.46 3.21 9.06
C GLU A 105 -11.08 3.20 10.46
N ASN A 106 -11.14 2.02 11.09
CA ASN A 106 -11.77 1.79 12.38
C ASN A 106 -10.73 1.64 13.50
N ALA A 107 -11.02 2.17 14.68
CA ALA A 107 -10.13 2.16 15.84
C ALA A 107 -9.87 0.77 16.46
N ASP A 108 -10.68 -0.23 16.08
CA ASP A 108 -10.58 -1.61 16.58
C ASP A 108 -9.34 -2.33 16.05
N GLU A 109 -8.74 -1.84 14.97
CA GLU A 109 -7.57 -2.45 14.35
C GLU A 109 -6.45 -1.41 14.24
N LYS A 110 -5.30 -1.71 14.84
CA LYS A 110 -4.23 -0.74 15.08
C LYS A 110 -2.88 -1.21 14.57
N ASP A 111 -2.86 -1.92 13.45
CA ASP A 111 -1.64 -2.43 12.84
C ASP A 111 -1.27 -1.64 11.56
N PRO A 112 -0.99 -0.32 11.62
CA PRO A 112 -0.60 0.44 10.44
C PRO A 112 0.80 0.07 9.93
N TYR A 113 1.01 0.48 8.70
CA TYR A 113 2.22 0.27 7.92
C TYR A 113 2.89 1.60 7.60
N LEU A 114 4.20 1.67 7.84
CA LEU A 114 5.06 2.71 7.31
C LEU A 114 5.54 2.28 5.92
N ILE A 115 5.19 3.06 4.90
CA ILE A 115 5.48 2.79 3.49
C ILE A 115 6.28 3.94 2.89
N GLY A 116 7.31 3.59 2.13
CA GLY A 116 8.20 4.50 1.41
C GLY A 116 7.77 4.53 -0.04
N CYS A 117 7.70 5.73 -0.61
CA CYS A 117 7.09 5.94 -1.91
C CYS A 117 8.06 6.67 -2.83
N ASN A 118 8.24 6.12 -4.04
CA ASN A 118 8.88 6.81 -5.15
C ASN A 118 7.85 7.05 -6.26
N GLY A 119 7.91 8.22 -6.89
CA GLY A 119 6.99 8.68 -7.91
C GLY A 119 5.71 9.31 -7.35
N GLU A 120 4.94 9.92 -8.25
CA GLU A 120 3.73 10.66 -7.89
C GLU A 120 2.64 9.75 -7.28
N SER A 121 1.91 10.26 -6.28
CA SER A 121 0.91 9.50 -5.51
C SER A 121 -0.19 8.88 -6.37
N TRP A 122 -0.51 9.49 -7.51
CA TRP A 122 -1.56 9.08 -8.45
C TRP A 122 -1.03 8.28 -9.65
N SER A 123 0.29 8.09 -9.75
CA SER A 123 0.87 7.39 -10.88
C SER A 123 0.75 5.88 -10.72
N SER A 124 0.44 5.19 -11.82
CA SER A 124 0.55 3.73 -11.91
C SER A 124 1.99 3.23 -11.83
N SER A 125 2.97 4.13 -12.02
CA SER A 125 4.40 3.86 -11.85
C SER A 125 4.90 4.08 -10.42
N ARG A 126 4.02 4.41 -9.46
CA ARG A 126 4.39 4.60 -8.06
C ARG A 126 4.99 3.31 -7.50
N GLU A 127 6.20 3.40 -6.97
CA GLU A 127 6.87 2.29 -6.31
C GLU A 127 6.68 2.39 -4.80
N LEU A 128 6.30 1.28 -4.19
CA LEU A 128 6.03 1.19 -2.75
C LEU A 128 7.07 0.26 -2.12
N TYR A 129 7.57 0.65 -0.95
CA TYR A 129 8.55 -0.10 -0.17
C TYR A 129 8.02 -0.31 1.24
N LEU A 130 8.22 -1.50 1.78
CA LEU A 130 7.76 -1.85 3.12
C LEU A 130 8.86 -1.51 4.12
N LEU A 131 8.61 -0.59 5.05
CA LEU A 131 9.63 -0.16 6.02
C LEU A 131 9.42 -0.81 7.36
N ALA A 132 8.20 -0.67 7.88
CA ALA A 132 7.84 -1.19 9.18
C ALA A 132 6.32 -1.26 9.36
N ARG A 133 5.88 -1.98 10.39
CA ARG A 133 4.51 -1.93 10.92
C ARG A 133 4.54 -1.98 12.45
N TRP A 134 3.50 -1.47 13.08
CA TRP A 134 3.40 -1.49 14.54
C TRP A 134 1.96 -1.65 14.98
N GLY A 135 1.73 -2.18 16.18
CA GLY A 135 0.38 -2.34 16.70
C GLY A 135 0.30 -3.17 17.96
N GLU A 136 -0.88 -3.69 18.27
CA GLU A 136 -1.11 -4.48 19.50
C GLU A 136 -0.82 -5.97 19.27
N GLU A 137 -1.24 -6.52 18.13
CA GLU A 137 -1.20 -7.98 17.90
C GLU A 137 -0.44 -8.39 16.62
N LEU A 138 -0.13 -7.46 15.70
CA LEU A 138 0.64 -7.69 14.47
C LEU A 138 0.33 -9.02 13.79
N LEU A 139 -0.86 -9.11 13.17
CA LEU A 139 -1.34 -10.34 12.54
C LEU A 139 -0.30 -10.97 11.59
N PRO A 140 -0.08 -12.30 11.64
CA PRO A 140 0.76 -12.99 10.65
C PRO A 140 0.26 -12.76 9.22
N TRP A 141 1.17 -12.74 8.25
CA TRP A 141 0.83 -12.45 6.85
C TRP A 141 -0.28 -13.36 6.28
N GLY A 142 -0.25 -14.66 6.58
CA GLY A 142 -1.30 -15.60 6.13
C GLY A 142 -2.70 -15.26 6.66
N GLU A 143 -2.78 -14.74 7.89
CA GLU A 143 -4.04 -14.28 8.49
C GLU A 143 -4.50 -12.97 7.86
N MET A 144 -3.57 -12.05 7.59
CA MET A 144 -3.85 -10.82 6.86
C MET A 144 -4.40 -11.08 5.46
N VAL A 145 -3.82 -12.03 4.71
CA VAL A 145 -4.32 -12.42 3.38
C VAL A 145 -5.76 -12.94 3.48
N THR A 146 -6.04 -13.78 4.47
CA THR A 146 -7.38 -14.31 4.72
C THR A 146 -8.38 -13.20 5.03
N LYS A 147 -7.98 -12.27 5.90
CA LYS A 147 -8.78 -11.10 6.27
C LYS A 147 -9.04 -10.16 5.09
N ALA A 148 -7.99 -9.81 4.34
CA ALA A 148 -8.10 -9.02 3.12
C ALA A 148 -9.05 -9.67 2.11
N GLY A 149 -8.94 -10.99 1.91
CA GLY A 149 -9.85 -11.75 1.06
C GLY A 149 -11.31 -11.64 1.49
N ALA A 150 -11.58 -11.73 2.79
CA ALA A 150 -12.92 -11.55 3.34
C ALA A 150 -13.45 -10.12 3.12
N LEU A 151 -12.63 -9.09 3.35
CA LEU A 151 -12.98 -7.68 3.14
C LEU A 151 -13.27 -7.38 1.67
N ILE A 152 -12.39 -7.82 0.76
CA ILE A 152 -12.55 -7.64 -0.69
C ILE A 152 -13.82 -8.36 -1.16
N ARG A 153 -14.03 -9.60 -0.73
CA ARG A 153 -15.24 -10.37 -1.08
C ARG A 153 -16.49 -9.68 -0.56
N GLY A 154 -16.47 -9.19 0.69
CA GLY A 154 -17.57 -8.44 1.29
C GLY A 154 -17.94 -7.19 0.49
N LYS A 155 -16.94 -6.33 0.20
CA LYS A 155 -17.11 -5.12 -0.61
C LYS A 155 -17.70 -5.44 -1.99
N ARG A 156 -17.18 -6.46 -2.67
CA ARG A 156 -17.69 -6.91 -3.99
C ARG A 156 -19.12 -7.42 -3.90
N LEU A 157 -19.46 -8.25 -2.91
CA LEU A 157 -20.81 -8.77 -2.73
C LEU A 157 -21.81 -7.65 -2.45
N THR A 158 -21.46 -6.67 -1.62
CA THR A 158 -22.30 -5.50 -1.38
C THR A 158 -22.55 -4.75 -2.68
N LYS A 159 -21.49 -4.47 -3.47
CA LYS A 159 -21.66 -3.76 -4.73
C LYS A 159 -22.51 -4.52 -5.76
N LEU A 160 -22.31 -5.83 -5.87
CA LEU A 160 -23.12 -6.67 -6.75
C LEU A 160 -24.59 -6.71 -6.31
N ARG A 161 -24.86 -6.73 -5.01
CA ARG A 161 -26.24 -6.67 -4.49
C ARG A 161 -26.91 -5.34 -4.79
N GLU A 162 -26.19 -4.22 -4.68
CA GLU A 162 -26.69 -2.91 -5.11
C GLU A 162 -27.08 -2.91 -6.59
N ILE A 163 -26.18 -3.40 -7.45
CA ILE A 163 -26.43 -3.49 -8.91
C ILE A 163 -27.66 -4.37 -9.19
N VAL A 164 -27.76 -5.53 -8.55
CA VAL A 164 -28.93 -6.41 -8.70
C VAL A 164 -30.21 -5.73 -8.23
N SER A 165 -30.17 -4.97 -7.14
CA SER A 165 -31.34 -4.23 -6.65
C SER A 165 -31.79 -3.15 -7.63
N LEU A 166 -30.83 -2.38 -8.18
CA LEU A 166 -31.11 -1.34 -9.18
C LEU A 166 -31.66 -1.96 -10.48
N ALA A 167 -31.05 -3.04 -10.95
CA ALA A 167 -31.50 -3.73 -12.15
C ALA A 167 -32.92 -4.29 -11.99
N LYS A 168 -33.26 -4.86 -10.82
CA LYS A 168 -34.61 -5.33 -10.53
C LYS A 168 -35.63 -4.19 -10.55
N ALA A 169 -35.32 -3.06 -9.91
CA ALA A 169 -36.20 -1.90 -9.92
C ALA A 169 -36.40 -1.35 -11.35
N ALA A 170 -35.35 -1.33 -12.17
CA ALA A 170 -35.44 -0.91 -13.57
C ALA A 170 -36.29 -1.87 -14.42
N ILE A 171 -36.17 -3.19 -14.20
CA ILE A 171 -37.01 -4.19 -14.86
C ILE A 171 -38.48 -3.98 -14.49
N GLU A 172 -38.80 -3.86 -13.20
CA GLU A 172 -40.17 -3.65 -12.72
C GLU A 172 -40.78 -2.34 -13.26
N ALA A 173 -39.98 -1.26 -13.30
CA ALA A 173 -40.40 0.01 -13.91
C ALA A 173 -40.68 -0.14 -15.41
N THR A 174 -39.88 -0.93 -16.12
CA THR A 174 -40.08 -1.18 -17.56
C THR A 174 -41.29 -2.06 -17.84
N GLU A 175 -41.53 -3.09 -17.02
CA GLU A 175 -42.68 -4.00 -17.14
C GLU A 175 -44.01 -3.29 -16.83
N SER A 176 -43.98 -2.29 -15.94
CA SER A 176 -45.16 -1.50 -15.55
C SER A 176 -45.36 -0.23 -16.39
N ALA A 177 -44.40 0.12 -17.26
CA ALA A 177 -44.49 1.30 -18.10
C ALA A 177 -45.58 1.14 -19.17
N ASP A 178 -46.38 2.19 -19.36
CA ASP A 178 -47.20 2.32 -20.55
C ASP A 178 -46.32 2.60 -21.79
N PRO A 179 -46.88 2.52 -23.02
CA PRO A 179 -46.08 2.71 -24.23
C PRO A 179 -45.37 4.07 -24.33
N GLU A 180 -45.93 5.14 -23.78
CA GLU A 180 -45.31 6.47 -23.80
C GLU A 180 -44.13 6.55 -22.83
N ALA A 181 -44.32 6.05 -21.60
CA ALA A 181 -43.26 5.93 -20.60
C ALA A 181 -42.13 4.97 -21.04
N ALA A 182 -42.46 3.88 -21.75
CA ALA A 182 -41.48 2.94 -22.29
C ALA A 182 -40.59 3.58 -23.38
N ILE A 183 -41.16 4.48 -24.19
CA ILE A 183 -40.39 5.25 -25.18
C ILE A 183 -39.44 6.23 -24.49
N GLU A 184 -39.89 6.93 -23.43
CA GLU A 184 -39.01 7.83 -22.66
C GLU A 184 -37.86 7.09 -21.96
N LEU A 185 -38.13 5.91 -21.38
CA LEU A 185 -37.09 5.07 -20.75
C LEU A 185 -36.03 4.60 -21.75
N SER A 186 -36.38 4.45 -23.03
CA SER A 186 -35.43 4.10 -24.10
C SER A 186 -34.44 5.21 -24.45
N ALA A 187 -34.71 6.45 -24.03
CA ALA A 187 -33.85 7.61 -24.27
C ALA A 187 -32.82 7.83 -23.15
N THR A 188 -32.93 7.14 -22.00
CA THR A 188 -31.94 7.21 -20.91
C THR A 188 -30.66 6.43 -21.25
N PRO A 189 -29.46 7.00 -21.04
CA PRO A 189 -28.19 6.32 -21.34
C PRO A 189 -28.06 4.98 -20.62
N SER A 190 -27.50 4.01 -21.33
CA SER A 190 -27.22 2.67 -20.83
C SER A 190 -26.35 2.73 -19.57
N TYR A 191 -26.66 1.89 -18.58
CA TYR A 191 -25.85 1.69 -17.36
C TYR A 191 -24.39 1.28 -17.62
N TYR A 192 -23.99 1.06 -18.88
CA TYR A 192 -22.65 0.64 -19.30
C TYR A 192 -21.74 1.80 -19.77
N ASP A 193 -22.17 3.07 -19.73
CA ASP A 193 -21.36 4.21 -20.19
C ASP A 193 -20.39 4.79 -19.13
N HIS A 194 -19.98 4.00 -18.11
CA HIS A 194 -19.03 4.41 -17.07
C HIS A 194 -17.91 3.40 -16.83
#